data_AF-A0A962AXK3-F1
#
_entry.id   AF-A0A962AXK3-F1
#
_cell.length_a   1.000
_cell.length_b   1.000
_cell.length_c   1.000
_cell.angle_alpha   90.00
_cell.angle_beta   90.00
_cell.angle_gamma   90.00
#
_symmetry.space_group_name_H-M   'P 1'
#
loop_
_entity.id
_entity.type
_entity.pdbx_description
1 polymer ?
#
loop_
_entity_poly.entity_id
_entity_poly.type
_entity_poly.pdbx_seq_one_letter_code
_entity_poly.pdbx_strand_id
1 'polypeptide(L)'
;MKQTMIDMMSAMMPFMRPLALGAGAGLVLAIILRLSGARGLARLLGALVLLIGVFFLACEGAGRVLGFEPTVLFADPANRALYRNQWPFWTIGLAALVLGWLVRAISRPADY
;
A
#
# COMPACT_ATOMS: atom_id res chain seq x y z
N MET A 1 -16.37 16.44 14.92
CA MET A 1 -15.26 15.47 14.87
C MET A 1 -15.44 14.42 13.78
N LYS A 2 -16.54 13.65 13.77
CA LYS A 2 -16.82 12.68 12.67
C LYS A 2 -16.85 13.35 11.29
N GLN A 3 -17.51 14.50 11.16
CA GLN A 3 -17.56 15.26 9.90
C GLN A 3 -16.16 15.61 9.39
N THR A 4 -15.31 16.19 10.25
CA THR A 4 -13.91 16.52 9.92
C THR A 4 -13.10 15.29 9.48
N MET A 5 -13.32 14.13 10.10
CA MET A 5 -12.66 12.87 9.70
C MET A 5 -13.13 12.39 8.33
N ILE A 6 -14.43 12.52 8.03
CA ILE A 6 -14.99 12.18 6.73
C ILE A 6 -14.46 13.12 5.64
N ASP A 7 -14.40 14.42 5.92
CA ASP A 7 -13.85 15.42 5.01
C ASP A 7 -12.37 15.12 4.71
N MET A 8 -11.57 14.79 5.74
CA MET A 8 -10.19 14.34 5.56
C MET A 8 -10.09 13.06 4.73
N MET A 9 -10.92 12.05 4.99
CA MET A 9 -10.92 10.81 4.19
C MET A 9 -11.22 11.11 2.72
N SER A 10 -12.23 11.93 2.44
CA SER A 10 -12.60 12.29 1.07
C SER A 10 -11.48 13.05 0.35
N ALA A 11 -10.76 13.93 1.04
CA ALA A 11 -9.59 14.63 0.50
C ALA A 11 -8.42 13.68 0.20
N MET A 12 -8.30 12.58 0.96
CA MET A 12 -7.22 11.61 0.82
C MET A 12 -7.52 10.52 -0.24
N MET A 13 -8.79 10.23 -0.53
CA MET A 13 -9.22 9.24 -1.54
C MET A 13 -8.49 9.31 -2.89
N PRO A 14 -8.29 10.48 -3.55
CA PRO A 14 -7.59 10.54 -4.84
C PRO A 14 -6.12 10.09 -4.76
N PHE A 15 -5.50 10.17 -3.59
CA PHE A 15 -4.11 9.76 -3.37
C PHE A 15 -3.96 8.27 -3.06
N MET A 16 -5.04 7.56 -2.73
CA MET A 16 -4.97 6.14 -2.34
C MET A 16 -4.56 5.23 -3.50
N ARG A 17 -5.09 5.50 -4.71
CA ARG A 17 -4.73 4.77 -5.92
C ARG A 17 -3.25 4.94 -6.29
N PRO A 18 -2.70 6.16 -6.47
CA PRO A 18 -1.29 6.33 -6.80
C PRO A 18 -0.37 5.78 -5.69
N LEU A 19 -0.79 5.84 -4.42
CA LEU A 19 -0.02 5.29 -3.31
C LEU A 19 0.03 3.75 -3.34
N ALA A 20 -1.10 3.09 -3.65
CA ALA A 20 -1.12 1.63 -3.87
C ALA A 20 -0.26 1.21 -5.07
N LEU A 21 -0.35 1.94 -6.19
CA LEU A 21 0.48 1.70 -7.37
C LEU A 21 1.97 1.95 -7.08
N GLY A 22 2.28 3.00 -6.32
CA GLY A 22 3.63 3.31 -5.87
C GLY A 22 4.21 2.22 -4.97
N ALA A 23 3.41 1.62 -4.08
CA ALA A 23 3.82 0.47 -3.30
C ALA A 23 4.13 -0.75 -4.18
N GLY A 24 3.28 -1.03 -5.17
CA GLY A 24 3.50 -2.10 -6.15
C GLY A 24 4.78 -1.90 -6.96
N ALA A 25 4.97 -0.70 -7.53
CA ALA A 25 6.16 -0.34 -8.30
C ALA A 25 7.43 -0.39 -7.43
N GLY A 26 7.35 0.13 -6.20
CA GLY A 26 8.45 0.07 -5.23
C GLY A 26 8.83 -1.36 -4.87
N LEU A 27 7.86 -2.26 -4.74
CA LEU A 27 8.11 -3.68 -4.49
C LEU A 27 8.82 -4.35 -5.68
N VAL A 28 8.34 -4.11 -6.91
CA VAL A 28 8.98 -4.64 -8.13
C VAL A 28 10.43 -4.15 -8.23
N LEU A 29 10.65 -2.85 -8.01
CA LEU A 29 11.99 -2.27 -8.01
C LEU A 29 12.86 -2.87 -6.90
N ALA A 30 12.31 -3.09 -5.70
CA ALA A 30 13.05 -3.72 -4.61
C ALA A 30 13.51 -5.14 -4.94
N ILE A 31 12.68 -5.92 -5.64
CA ILE A 31 13.02 -7.26 -6.12
C ILE A 31 14.15 -7.18 -7.16
N ILE A 32 14.04 -6.27 -8.14
CA ILE A 32 15.08 -6.07 -9.17
C ILE A 32 16.42 -5.68 -8.51
N LEU A 33 16.40 -4.72 -7.58
CA LEU A 33 17.60 -4.29 -6.86
C LEU A 33 18.19 -5.40 -5.98
N ARG A 34 17.36 -6.29 -5.45
CA ARG A 34 17.85 -7.46 -4.70
C ARG A 34 18.54 -8.46 -5.61
N LEU A 35 18.05 -8.65 -6.84
CA LEU A 35 18.65 -9.53 -7.83
C LEU A 35 19.94 -8.95 -8.43
N SER A 36 20.05 -7.62 -8.53
CA SER A 36 21.27 -6.93 -9.01
C SER A 36 22.39 -6.80 -7.97
N GLY A 37 22.15 -7.24 -6.73
CA GLY A 37 23.13 -7.16 -5.63
C GLY A 37 23.05 -5.87 -4.80
N ALA A 38 22.19 -4.92 -5.15
CA ALA A 38 21.96 -3.67 -4.42
C ALA A 38 21.09 -3.87 -3.15
N ARG A 39 21.56 -4.73 -2.23
CA ARG A 39 20.82 -5.17 -1.03
C ARG A 39 20.37 -4.01 -0.12
N GLY A 40 21.19 -2.96 0.01
CA GLY A 40 20.86 -1.79 0.84
C GLY A 40 19.63 -1.03 0.33
N LEU A 41 19.57 -0.75 -0.97
CA LEU A 41 18.43 -0.07 -1.59
C LEU A 41 17.18 -0.96 -1.62
N ALA A 42 17.34 -2.25 -1.90
CA ALA A 42 16.23 -3.21 -1.82
C ALA A 42 15.62 -3.27 -0.40
N ARG A 43 16.46 -3.23 0.65
CA ARG A 43 16.01 -3.19 2.04
C ARG A 43 15.27 -1.90 2.37
N LEU A 44 15.74 -0.75 1.86
CA LEU A 44 15.07 0.54 2.04
C LEU A 44 13.70 0.55 1.36
N LEU A 45 13.61 0.10 0.11
CA LEU A 45 12.34 0.02 -0.62
C LEU A 45 11.37 -0.97 0.05
N GLY A 46 11.85 -2.12 0.50
CA GLY A 46 11.05 -3.05 1.30
C GLY A 46 10.50 -2.40 2.59
N ALA A 47 11.29 -1.54 3.24
CA ALA A 47 10.83 -0.77 4.40
C ALA A 47 9.75 0.27 4.06
N LEU A 48 9.86 0.94 2.91
CA LEU A 48 8.85 1.90 2.45
C LEU A 48 7.55 1.19 2.09
N VAL A 49 7.62 0.03 1.41
CA VAL A 49 6.45 -0.80 1.11
C VAL A 49 5.78 -1.29 2.40
N LEU A 50 6.57 -1.67 3.41
CA LEU A 50 6.05 -2.00 4.75
C LEU A 50 5.31 -0.82 5.39
N LEU A 51 5.91 0.37 5.37
CA LEU A 51 5.28 1.58 5.92
C LEU A 51 3.94 1.88 5.24
N ILE A 52 3.89 1.73 3.92
CA ILE A 52 2.65 1.88 3.15
C ILE A 52 1.62 0.80 3.55
N GLY A 53 2.05 -0.45 3.75
CA GLY A 53 1.18 -1.52 4.21
C GLY A 53 0.54 -1.22 5.57
N VAL A 54 1.33 -0.75 6.55
CA VAL A 54 0.83 -0.30 7.85
C VAL A 54 -0.17 0.85 7.68
N PHE A 55 0.14 1.81 6.83
CA PHE A 55 -0.73 2.95 6.56
C PHE A 55 -2.09 2.51 6.01
N PHE A 56 -2.14 1.60 5.03
CA PHE A 56 -3.40 1.07 4.49
C PHE A 56 -4.23 0.34 5.56
N LEU A 57 -3.61 -0.44 6.44
CA LEU A 57 -4.32 -1.09 7.54
C LEU A 57 -4.84 -0.09 8.58
N ALA A 58 -4.10 0.98 8.86
CA ALA A 58 -4.57 2.04 9.74
C ALA A 58 -5.79 2.77 9.14
N CYS A 59 -5.76 3.05 7.83
CA CYS A 59 -6.90 3.61 7.10
C CYS A 59 -8.11 2.66 7.09
N GLU A 60 -7.89 1.36 6.94
CA GLU A 60 -8.95 0.35 7.08
C GLU A 60 -9.60 0.41 8.47
N GLY A 61 -8.80 0.44 9.53
CA GLY A 61 -9.29 0.55 10.90
C GLY A 61 -10.10 1.83 11.12
N ALA A 62 -9.60 2.97 10.64
CA ALA A 62 -10.29 4.25 10.72
C ALA A 62 -11.62 4.25 9.94
N GLY A 63 -11.63 3.67 8.73
CA GLY A 63 -12.85 3.51 7.93
C GLY A 63 -13.91 2.69 8.67
N ARG A 64 -13.53 1.53 9.22
CA ARG A 64 -14.45 0.67 9.97
C ARG A 64 -15.01 1.34 11.23
N VAL A 65 -14.19 2.11 11.95
CA VAL A 65 -14.66 2.90 13.11
C VAL A 65 -15.70 3.95 12.70
N LEU A 66 -15.59 4.49 11.49
CA LEU A 66 -16.55 5.43 10.92
C LEU A 66 -17.77 4.76 10.26
N GLY A 67 -17.81 3.43 10.20
CA GLY A 67 -18.90 2.67 9.61
C GLY A 67 -18.82 2.53 8.08
N PHE A 68 -17.66 2.77 7.48
CA PHE A 68 -17.42 2.62 6.05
C PHE A 68 -16.39 1.53 5.77
N GLU A 69 -16.53 0.82 4.64
CA GLU A 69 -15.50 -0.10 4.16
C GLU A 69 -14.64 0.62 3.10
N PRO A 70 -13.39 0.99 3.41
CA PRO A 70 -12.55 1.73 2.48
C PRO A 70 -12.02 0.83 1.36
N THR A 71 -12.24 1.26 0.11
CA THR A 71 -11.81 0.52 -1.09
C THR A 71 -11.05 1.43 -2.05
N VAL A 72 -10.07 0.86 -2.75
CA VAL A 72 -9.34 1.53 -3.83
C VAL A 72 -9.97 1.16 -5.16
N LEU A 73 -10.41 2.15 -5.92
CA LEU A 73 -10.85 1.98 -7.30
C LEU A 73 -9.66 2.08 -8.25
N PHE A 74 -9.36 1.00 -8.97
CA PHE A 74 -8.29 0.98 -9.97
C PHE A 74 -8.76 1.30 -11.39
N ALA A 75 -10.08 1.29 -11.63
CA ALA A 75 -10.68 1.65 -12.91
C ALA A 75 -10.82 3.18 -13.08
N ASP A 76 -10.98 3.62 -14.33
CA ASP A 76 -11.25 5.02 -14.67
C ASP A 76 -12.65 5.44 -14.16
N PRO A 77 -12.79 6.55 -13.41
CA PRO A 77 -14.09 7.00 -12.90
C PRO A 77 -15.17 7.18 -13.98
N ALA A 78 -14.76 7.41 -15.24
CA ALA A 78 -15.65 7.58 -16.38
C ALA A 78 -16.39 6.29 -16.77
N ASN A 79 -15.81 5.11 -16.50
CA ASN A 79 -16.39 3.82 -16.85
C ASN A 79 -17.10 3.18 -15.64
N ARG A 80 -18.29 3.71 -15.32
CA ARG A 80 -19.20 3.22 -14.27
C ARG A 80 -19.61 1.74 -14.41
N ALA A 81 -19.29 1.05 -15.51
CA ALA A 81 -19.52 -0.39 -15.66
C ALA A 81 -18.52 -1.26 -14.85
N LEU A 82 -17.42 -0.69 -14.34
CA LEU A 82 -16.33 -1.41 -13.67
C LEU A 82 -16.25 -1.17 -12.16
N TYR A 83 -17.38 -0.90 -11.47
CA TYR A 83 -17.44 -0.90 -9.99
C TYR A 83 -17.00 -2.24 -9.35
N ARG A 84 -16.82 -3.30 -10.14
CA ARG A 84 -16.25 -4.59 -9.70
C ARG A 84 -14.75 -4.55 -9.37
N ASN A 85 -13.99 -3.55 -9.84
CA ASN A 85 -12.53 -3.51 -9.62
C ASN A 85 -12.14 -2.63 -8.43
N GLN A 86 -12.92 -2.74 -7.36
CA GLN A 86 -12.64 -2.14 -6.06
C GLN A 86 -11.94 -3.18 -5.19
N TRP A 87 -10.77 -2.81 -4.69
CA TRP A 87 -10.00 -3.67 -3.80
C TRP A 87 -10.01 -3.07 -2.41
N PRO A 88 -10.38 -3.83 -1.37
CA PRO A 88 -10.46 -3.29 -0.02
C PRO A 88 -9.06 -3.00 0.52
N PHE A 89 -8.92 -1.96 1.33
CA PHE A 89 -7.61 -1.47 1.79
C PHE A 89 -6.84 -2.54 2.55
N TRP A 90 -7.52 -3.41 3.30
CA TRP A 90 -6.89 -4.52 4.01
C TRP A 90 -6.14 -5.50 3.08
N THR A 91 -6.64 -5.74 1.86
CA THR A 91 -5.95 -6.66 0.92
C THR A 91 -4.62 -6.07 0.45
N ILE A 92 -4.64 -4.78 0.10
CA ILE A 92 -3.46 -4.03 -0.34
C ILE A 92 -2.47 -3.89 0.83
N GLY A 93 -2.97 -3.54 2.01
CA GLY A 93 -2.19 -3.40 3.23
C GLY A 93 -1.48 -4.69 3.63
N LEU A 94 -2.21 -5.81 3.68
CA LEU A 94 -1.63 -7.12 3.99
C LEU A 94 -0.62 -7.59 2.94
N ALA A 95 -0.94 -7.43 1.64
CA ALA A 95 -0.01 -7.80 0.58
C ALA A 95 1.30 -7.00 0.66
N ALA A 96 1.20 -5.68 0.86
CA ALA A 96 2.36 -4.81 1.04
C ALA A 96 3.17 -5.17 2.30
N LEU A 97 2.49 -5.50 3.42
CA LEU A 97 3.16 -5.94 4.64
C LEU A 97 3.93 -7.24 4.44
N VAL A 98 3.28 -8.27 3.91
CA VAL A 98 3.89 -9.59 3.73
C VAL A 98 5.05 -9.51 2.74
N LEU A 99 4.84 -8.90 1.58
CA LEU A 99 5.85 -8.84 0.53
C LEU A 99 7.00 -7.87 0.89
N GLY A 100 6.68 -6.72 1.49
CA GLY A 100 7.70 -5.78 1.99
C GLY A 100 8.56 -6.40 3.09
N TRP A 101 7.95 -7.17 4.00
CA TRP A 101 8.67 -7.91 5.04
C TRP A 101 9.60 -8.96 4.44
N LEU A 102 9.10 -9.76 3.49
CA LEU A 102 9.89 -10.78 2.80
C LEU A 102 11.11 -10.17 2.11
N VAL A 103 10.92 -9.11 1.32
CA VAL A 103 12.02 -8.41 0.63
C VAL A 103 13.04 -7.87 1.64
N ARG A 104 12.59 -7.27 2.75
CA ARG A 104 13.47 -6.77 3.80
C ARG A 104 14.26 -7.89 4.48
N ALA A 105 13.61 -9.03 4.78
CA ALA A 105 14.22 -10.18 5.44
C ALA A 105 15.32 -10.81 4.57
N ILE A 106 15.06 -11.03 3.28
CA ILE A 106 16.03 -11.65 2.34
C ILE A 106 17.14 -10.68 1.89
N SER A 107 16.97 -9.38 2.14
CA SER A 107 17.94 -8.32 1.79
C SER A 107 18.85 -7.93 2.96
N ARG A 108 18.79 -8.65 4.09
CA ARG A 108 19.75 -8.42 5.19
C ARG A 108 21.18 -8.67 4.70
N PRO A 109 22.15 -7.81 5.04
CA PRO A 109 23.56 -8.14 4.86
C PRO A 109 23.86 -9.42 5.65
N ALA A 110 24.68 -10.31 5.08
CA ALA A 110 25.16 -11.46 5.84
C ALA A 110 26.13 -10.89 6.87
N ASP A 111 25.82 -11.09 8.16
CA ASP A 111 26.75 -10.81 9.24
C ASP A 111 27.90 -11.82 9.09
N TYR A 112 29.03 -11.37 8.54
CA TYR A 112 30.33 -12.07 8.52
C TYR A 112 31.28 -11.33 9.46
#